data_AF-A0A0Q7ED77-F1
#
_entry.id   AF-A0A0Q7ED77-F1
#
_cell.length_a   1.000
_cell.length_b   1.000
_cell.length_c   1.000
_cell.angle_alpha   90.00
_cell.angle_beta   90.00
_cell.angle_gamma   90.00
#
_symmetry.space_group_name_H-M   'P 1'
#
loop_
_entity.id
_entity.type
_entity.pdbx_description
1 polymer ?
#
loop_
_entity_poly.entity_id
_entity_poly.type
_entity_poly.pdbx_seq_one_letter_code
_entity_poly.pdbx_strand_id
1 'polypeptide(L)'
;MTSAAIYGVSGHRLTAEERAFFADARPWGFILFRRNVDSPEQMRALTAELRDSIGDAQAPVLIDQEGGRVQRMGPPHWPKYPPAQAYLKATNDLLTARELVRLGGRLMAHDLKSVGVDVDCAPVMDVPVPGAHDIIGDRAWAQDPATVAQLGRAAAEGLLAGGVLPVIKHVPGHGRAFADSHKELPVVHADLETLDGWDFAPFRALSDMPLAMTAHVVFTAIDKKGPATTSKKAVKLMREHLGFSGLIMTDDLSMKALTGSFRDRAEASLKAGCDVVLHCNGDLDEMRAVAEGVGKLKGKAARRAETALARIVRDVEPLEVLEARGRFDALMSGKLDAAKGPDVGEAQA
;
A
#
# COMPACT_ATOMS: atom_id res chain seq x y z
N MET A 1 -25.46 -0.83 -0.25
CA MET A 1 -24.60 -1.97 -0.66
C MET A 1 -23.22 -1.40 -0.91
N THR A 2 -22.17 -2.11 -0.53
CA THR A 2 -20.78 -1.63 -0.62
C THR A 2 -20.33 -1.51 -2.08
N SER A 3 -19.72 -0.37 -2.46
CA SER A 3 -19.12 -0.15 -3.78
C SER A 3 -17.67 -0.63 -3.82
N ALA A 4 -17.18 -0.96 -5.01
CA ALA A 4 -15.83 -1.45 -5.23
C ALA A 4 -14.79 -0.31 -5.29
N ALA A 5 -14.83 0.60 -4.31
CA ALA A 5 -13.96 1.77 -4.25
C ALA A 5 -13.38 1.98 -2.85
N ILE A 6 -12.25 2.65 -2.80
CA ILE A 6 -11.60 3.19 -1.61
C ILE A 6 -11.34 4.66 -1.89
N TYR A 7 -11.74 5.53 -0.96
CA TYR A 7 -11.63 6.98 -1.12
C TYR A 7 -10.75 7.62 -0.06
N GLY A 8 -9.96 8.62 -0.47
CA GLY A 8 -9.31 9.56 0.43
C GLY A 8 -10.28 10.66 0.88
N VAL A 9 -9.84 11.43 1.88
CA VAL A 9 -10.63 12.55 2.41
C VAL A 9 -9.82 13.84 2.44
N SER A 10 -10.51 14.98 2.38
CA SER A 10 -9.88 16.28 2.17
C SER A 10 -9.06 16.79 3.37
N GLY A 11 -9.44 16.44 4.61
CA GLY A 11 -8.78 16.98 5.80
C GLY A 11 -8.92 16.13 7.06
N HIS A 12 -8.87 16.80 8.22
CA HIS A 12 -8.84 16.15 9.54
C HIS A 12 -10.21 15.65 10.03
N ARG A 13 -11.30 16.07 9.37
CA ARG A 13 -12.70 15.78 9.70
C ARG A 13 -13.50 15.73 8.42
N LEU A 14 -14.58 14.95 8.40
CA LEU A 14 -15.47 14.92 7.24
C LEU A 14 -16.33 16.18 7.16
N THR A 15 -16.37 16.77 5.97
CA THR A 15 -17.34 17.81 5.62
C THR A 15 -18.76 17.23 5.56
N ALA A 16 -19.77 18.09 5.52
CA ALA A 16 -21.16 17.63 5.37
C ALA A 16 -21.37 16.96 4.01
N GLU A 17 -20.73 17.48 2.98
CA GLU A 17 -20.79 16.99 1.60
C GLU A 17 -20.08 15.64 1.45
N GLU A 18 -18.92 15.46 2.07
CA GLU A 18 -18.22 14.17 2.12
C GLU A 18 -19.07 13.12 2.84
N ARG A 19 -19.67 13.45 3.99
CA ARG A 19 -20.57 12.52 4.71
C ARG A 19 -21.76 12.11 3.86
N ALA A 20 -22.41 13.06 3.19
CA ALA A 20 -23.55 12.78 2.33
C ALA A 20 -23.14 11.89 1.14
N PHE A 21 -22.00 12.19 0.52
CA PHE A 21 -21.45 11.39 -0.57
C PHE A 21 -21.13 9.96 -0.12
N PHE A 22 -20.42 9.78 1.00
CA PHE A 22 -20.05 8.45 1.48
C PHE A 22 -21.28 7.63 1.91
N ALA A 23 -22.27 8.25 2.54
CA ALA A 23 -23.52 7.58 2.90
C ALA A 23 -24.25 6.97 1.68
N ASP A 24 -24.18 7.64 0.53
CA ASP A 24 -24.74 7.16 -0.73
C ASP A 24 -23.81 6.16 -1.45
N ALA A 25 -22.54 6.53 -1.66
CA ALA A 25 -21.56 5.76 -2.40
C ALA A 25 -21.15 4.45 -1.70
N ARG A 26 -21.13 4.45 -0.36
CA ARG A 26 -20.78 3.32 0.52
C ARG A 26 -19.51 2.57 0.08
N PRO A 27 -18.33 3.23 0.03
CA PRO A 27 -17.09 2.58 -0.38
C PRO A 27 -16.75 1.35 0.47
N TRP A 28 -15.89 0.49 -0.09
CA TRP A 28 -15.33 -0.64 0.65
C TRP A 28 -14.44 -0.17 1.79
N GLY A 29 -13.68 0.91 1.60
CA GLY A 29 -12.82 1.46 2.64
C GLY A 29 -12.43 2.90 2.38
N PHE A 30 -11.54 3.40 3.21
CA PHE A 30 -11.00 4.76 3.12
C PHE A 30 -9.49 4.72 3.18
N ILE A 31 -8.81 5.73 2.63
CA ILE A 31 -7.35 5.85 2.74
C ILE A 31 -6.95 7.22 3.31
N LEU A 32 -6.01 7.21 4.26
CA LEU A 32 -5.49 8.41 4.90
C LEU A 32 -4.12 8.79 4.36
N PHE A 33 -3.89 10.09 4.26
CA PHE A 33 -2.64 10.71 3.83
C PHE A 33 -2.14 11.69 4.89
N ARG A 34 -0.95 12.28 4.67
CA ARG A 34 -0.34 13.21 5.62
C ARG A 34 -1.27 14.38 5.99
N ARG A 35 -2.05 14.87 5.02
CA ARG A 35 -3.07 15.94 5.20
C ARG A 35 -4.23 15.58 6.14
N ASN A 36 -4.35 14.31 6.53
CA ASN A 36 -5.39 13.82 7.44
C ASN A 36 -4.86 13.58 8.86
N VAL A 37 -3.54 13.72 9.07
CA VAL A 37 -2.84 13.34 10.31
C VAL A 37 -2.42 14.57 11.11
N ASP A 38 -3.06 14.77 12.26
CA ASP A 38 -2.71 15.82 13.22
C ASP A 38 -2.23 15.23 14.55
N SER A 39 -3.14 14.64 15.32
CA SER A 39 -2.89 14.05 16.66
C SER A 39 -3.54 12.67 16.79
N PRO A 40 -3.14 11.83 17.76
CA PRO A 40 -3.76 10.53 17.98
C PRO A 40 -5.27 10.62 18.24
N GLU A 41 -5.71 11.61 19.00
CA GLU A 41 -7.12 11.84 19.31
C GLU A 41 -7.91 12.23 18.07
N GLN A 42 -7.36 13.13 17.24
CA GLN A 42 -7.98 13.51 15.97
C GLN A 42 -8.06 12.34 15.00
N MET A 43 -7.00 11.53 14.88
CA MET A 43 -7.00 10.36 14.00
C MET A 43 -8.04 9.32 14.42
N ARG A 44 -8.16 9.01 15.71
CA ARG A 44 -9.23 8.14 16.22
C ARG A 44 -10.62 8.69 15.91
N ALA A 45 -10.81 10.00 16.05
CA ALA A 45 -12.08 10.63 15.72
C ALA A 45 -12.38 10.52 14.20
N LEU A 46 -11.41 10.81 13.34
CA LEU A 46 -11.58 10.70 11.89
C LEU A 46 -11.89 9.27 11.45
N THR A 47 -11.15 8.26 11.94
CA THR A 47 -11.42 6.85 11.57
C THR A 47 -12.77 6.35 12.08
N ALA A 48 -13.27 6.85 13.21
CA ALA A 48 -14.64 6.60 13.66
C ALA A 48 -15.67 7.28 12.73
N GLU A 49 -15.47 8.56 12.39
CA GLU A 49 -16.37 9.30 11.50
C GLU A 49 -16.52 8.68 10.12
N LEU A 50 -15.43 8.17 9.56
CA LEU A 50 -15.41 7.47 8.28
C LEU A 50 -16.34 6.25 8.31
N ARG A 51 -16.20 5.40 9.33
CA ARG A 51 -17.04 4.21 9.52
C ARG A 51 -18.51 4.56 9.79
N ASP A 52 -18.74 5.56 10.62
CA ASP A 52 -20.08 6.06 10.93
C ASP A 52 -20.79 6.62 9.69
N SER A 53 -20.04 7.29 8.79
CA SER A 53 -20.61 7.88 7.56
C SER A 53 -21.27 6.86 6.63
N ILE A 54 -20.87 5.58 6.73
CA ILE A 54 -21.43 4.48 5.93
C ILE A 54 -22.16 3.43 6.77
N GLY A 55 -22.23 3.64 8.09
CA GLY A 55 -22.83 2.72 9.05
C GLY A 55 -22.15 1.35 9.09
N ASP A 56 -20.83 1.30 8.90
CA ASP A 56 -20.04 0.06 8.91
C ASP A 56 -18.81 0.19 9.80
N ALA A 57 -18.94 -0.29 11.03
CA ALA A 57 -17.87 -0.32 12.03
C ALA A 57 -16.69 -1.23 11.67
N GLN A 58 -16.76 -2.01 10.58
CA GLN A 58 -15.68 -2.90 10.11
C GLN A 58 -15.09 -2.44 8.77
N ALA A 59 -15.51 -1.28 8.25
CA ALA A 59 -14.93 -0.76 7.02
C ALA A 59 -13.43 -0.47 7.23
N PRO A 60 -12.53 -1.02 6.38
CA PRO A 60 -11.11 -0.81 6.49
C PRO A 60 -10.71 0.65 6.26
N VAL A 61 -9.83 1.13 7.14
CA VAL A 61 -9.07 2.35 6.94
C VAL A 61 -7.63 2.00 6.57
N LEU A 62 -7.19 2.48 5.42
CA LEU A 62 -5.87 2.29 4.83
C LEU A 62 -4.97 3.50 5.13
N ILE A 63 -3.66 3.27 5.12
CA ILE A 63 -2.65 4.32 5.12
C ILE A 63 -1.43 3.85 4.32
N ASP A 64 -0.53 4.76 3.95
CA ASP A 64 0.75 4.42 3.36
C ASP A 64 1.91 4.76 4.32
N GLN A 65 2.24 3.82 5.21
CA GLN A 65 3.21 4.00 6.30
C GLN A 65 4.46 3.13 6.10
N GLU A 66 5.19 3.27 4.99
CA GLU A 66 6.38 2.44 4.71
C GLU A 66 7.58 2.73 5.63
N GLY A 67 7.73 3.99 6.05
CA GLY A 67 8.94 4.53 6.67
C GLY A 67 9.79 5.35 5.69
N GLY A 68 10.78 6.06 6.23
CA GLY A 68 11.59 7.01 5.47
C GLY A 68 10.73 8.13 4.89
N ARG A 69 10.86 8.38 3.59
CA ARG A 69 10.13 9.46 2.90
C ARG A 69 8.63 9.16 2.67
N VAL A 70 8.21 7.90 2.74
CA VAL A 70 6.79 7.50 2.64
C VAL A 70 6.30 7.11 4.03
N GLN A 71 5.95 8.13 4.80
CA GLN A 71 5.45 8.00 6.16
C GLN A 71 4.42 9.11 6.39
N ARG A 72 3.19 8.77 6.81
CA ARG A 72 2.13 9.76 7.05
C ARG A 72 2.03 10.15 8.51
N MET A 73 2.18 9.18 9.41
CA MET A 73 2.23 9.37 10.86
C MET A 73 3.67 9.52 11.31
N GLY A 74 4.03 10.66 11.90
CA GLY A 74 5.39 10.94 12.35
C GLY A 74 5.45 11.85 13.58
N PRO A 75 6.64 12.39 13.92
CA PRO A 75 6.81 13.23 15.08
C PRO A 75 5.87 14.46 15.07
N PRO A 76 5.44 14.95 16.24
CA PRO A 76 5.89 14.55 17.58
C PRO A 76 5.17 13.33 18.17
N HIS A 77 4.08 12.86 17.55
CA HIS A 77 3.21 11.84 18.15
C HIS A 77 3.65 10.40 17.84
N TRP A 78 4.36 10.20 16.73
CA TRP A 78 4.84 8.88 16.30
C TRP A 78 6.34 8.93 15.99
N PRO A 79 7.06 7.80 16.13
CA PRO A 79 8.47 7.73 15.77
C PRO A 79 8.69 7.98 14.27
N LYS A 80 9.93 8.34 13.89
CA LYS A 80 10.39 8.14 12.51
C LYS A 80 10.71 6.66 12.30
N TYR A 81 10.15 6.04 11.27
CA TYR A 81 10.56 4.72 10.82
C TYR A 81 11.66 4.85 9.75
N PRO A 82 12.71 4.03 9.78
CA PRO A 82 13.75 4.04 8.74
C PRO A 82 13.17 3.62 7.36
N PRO A 83 13.75 4.07 6.24
CA PRO A 83 13.42 3.50 4.93
C PRO A 83 13.80 2.02 4.87
N ALA A 84 13.11 1.23 4.04
CA ALA A 84 13.28 -0.21 3.92
C ALA A 84 14.76 -0.65 3.75
N GLN A 85 15.51 0.07 2.91
CA GLN A 85 16.93 -0.23 2.65
C GLN A 85 17.82 -0.14 3.91
N ALA A 86 17.42 0.64 4.92
CA ALA A 86 18.23 0.87 6.12
C ALA A 86 18.34 -0.37 7.02
N TYR A 87 17.35 -1.25 7.02
CA TYR A 87 17.30 -2.41 7.92
C TYR A 87 18.42 -3.42 7.65
N LEU A 88 18.64 -3.75 6.37
CA LEU A 88 19.72 -4.63 5.98
C LEU A 88 21.09 -3.96 6.17
N LYS A 89 21.19 -2.64 5.91
CA LYS A 89 22.42 -1.87 6.13
C LYS A 89 22.82 -1.80 7.60
N ALA A 90 21.85 -1.66 8.51
CA ALA A 90 22.10 -1.55 9.95
C ALA A 90 22.72 -2.84 10.52
N THR A 91 22.26 -3.99 10.05
CA THR A 91 22.65 -5.30 10.57
C THR A 91 23.80 -5.93 9.78
N ASN A 92 23.88 -5.69 8.46
CA ASN A 92 24.78 -6.36 7.53
C ASN A 92 24.70 -7.91 7.62
N ASP A 93 23.54 -8.42 8.03
CA ASP A 93 23.23 -9.84 8.15
C ASP A 93 21.74 -10.05 7.87
N LEU A 94 21.42 -10.93 6.92
CA LEU A 94 20.05 -11.09 6.43
C LEU A 94 19.10 -11.65 7.48
N LEU A 95 19.56 -12.57 8.32
CA LEU A 95 18.72 -13.18 9.36
C LEU A 95 18.39 -12.17 10.46
N THR A 96 19.39 -11.42 10.92
CA THR A 96 19.21 -10.33 11.88
C THR A 96 18.34 -9.21 11.29
N ALA A 97 18.54 -8.85 10.01
CA ALA A 97 17.69 -7.90 9.31
C ALA A 97 16.23 -8.36 9.28
N ARG A 98 15.99 -9.64 8.99
CA ARG A 98 14.64 -10.21 8.96
C ARG A 98 13.94 -10.08 10.32
N GLU A 99 14.63 -10.36 11.42
CA GLU A 99 14.08 -10.15 12.76
C GLU A 99 13.78 -8.67 13.06
N LEU A 100 14.71 -7.79 12.69
CA LEU A 100 14.56 -6.34 12.88
C LEU A 100 13.40 -5.78 12.05
N VAL A 101 13.23 -6.23 10.81
CA VAL A 101 12.12 -5.85 9.93
C VAL A 101 10.78 -6.31 10.51
N ARG A 102 10.69 -7.57 10.99
CA ARG A 102 9.48 -8.04 11.66
C ARG A 102 9.15 -7.21 12.90
N LEU A 103 10.15 -6.89 13.72
CA LEU A 103 9.98 -6.03 14.90
C LEU A 103 9.51 -4.62 14.51
N GLY A 104 10.08 -4.03 13.47
CA GLY A 104 9.64 -2.74 12.92
C GLY A 104 8.19 -2.76 12.47
N GLY A 105 7.80 -3.79 11.71
CA GLY A 105 6.40 -4.00 11.29
C GLY A 105 5.44 -4.18 12.48
N ARG A 106 5.86 -4.85 13.56
CA ARG A 106 5.07 -5.00 14.80
C ARG A 106 4.84 -3.68 15.51
N LEU A 107 5.89 -2.86 15.64
CA LEU A 107 5.82 -1.53 16.25
C LEU A 107 4.94 -0.59 15.41
N MET A 108 5.08 -0.64 14.09
CA MET A 108 4.28 0.13 13.16
C MET A 108 2.80 -0.25 13.24
N ALA A 109 2.48 -1.55 13.23
CA ALA A 109 1.10 -2.00 13.39
C ALA A 109 0.49 -1.61 14.74
N HIS A 110 1.28 -1.61 15.83
CA HIS A 110 0.84 -1.08 17.12
C HIS A 110 0.43 0.40 17.01
N ASP A 111 1.28 1.23 16.39
CA ASP A 111 1.01 2.66 16.22
C ASP A 111 -0.24 2.91 15.36
N LEU A 112 -0.36 2.20 14.23
CA LEU A 112 -1.50 2.29 13.30
C LEU A 112 -2.82 1.86 13.94
N LYS A 113 -2.82 0.69 14.60
CA LYS A 113 -4.01 0.14 15.26
C LYS A 113 -4.50 1.05 16.39
N SER A 114 -3.59 1.75 17.07
CA SER A 114 -3.93 2.69 18.16
C SER A 114 -4.80 3.87 17.71
N VAL A 115 -4.87 4.15 16.41
CA VAL A 115 -5.68 5.21 15.80
C VAL A 115 -6.76 4.69 14.85
N GLY A 116 -7.00 3.38 14.86
CA GLY A 116 -8.07 2.76 14.08
C GLY A 116 -7.76 2.58 12.59
N VAL A 117 -6.48 2.49 12.21
CA VAL A 117 -6.06 2.05 10.87
C VAL A 117 -5.96 0.51 10.85
N ASP A 118 -6.53 -0.12 9.82
CA ASP A 118 -6.65 -1.58 9.70
C ASP A 118 -5.72 -2.18 8.65
N VAL A 119 -5.29 -1.36 7.70
CA VAL A 119 -4.54 -1.79 6.52
C VAL A 119 -3.39 -0.80 6.31
N ASP A 120 -2.21 -1.32 6.07
CA ASP A 120 -1.07 -0.52 5.66
C ASP A 120 -0.66 -0.91 4.25
N CYS A 121 -0.46 0.09 3.39
CA CYS A 121 -0.03 -0.06 2.02
C CYS A 121 1.47 -0.40 1.93
N ALA A 122 1.91 -1.36 2.73
CA ALA A 122 3.27 -1.88 2.82
C ALA A 122 3.19 -3.41 2.95
N PRO A 123 4.21 -4.17 2.54
CA PRO A 123 5.53 -3.74 2.08
C PRO A 123 5.64 -3.43 0.58
N VAL A 124 6.63 -2.59 0.24
CA VAL A 124 7.15 -2.48 -1.13
C VAL A 124 7.95 -3.75 -1.47
N MET A 125 7.63 -4.35 -2.61
CA MET A 125 8.22 -5.59 -3.12
C MET A 125 8.99 -5.38 -4.43
N ASP A 126 9.17 -4.13 -4.83
CA ASP A 126 9.87 -3.74 -6.04
C ASP A 126 11.38 -3.98 -5.92
N VAL A 127 12.01 -4.44 -7.00
CA VAL A 127 13.46 -4.72 -7.06
C VAL A 127 14.14 -3.74 -8.01
N PRO A 128 14.81 -2.69 -7.50
CA PRO A 128 15.56 -1.75 -8.33
C PRO A 128 16.66 -2.42 -9.13
N VAL A 129 16.88 -1.93 -10.35
CA VAL A 129 18.01 -2.33 -11.21
C VAL A 129 18.90 -1.13 -11.54
N PRO A 130 20.14 -1.34 -12.00
CA PRO A 130 21.00 -0.23 -12.40
C PRO A 130 20.33 0.70 -13.42
N GLY A 131 20.31 2.00 -13.11
CA GLY A 131 19.69 3.02 -13.96
C GLY A 131 18.19 3.24 -13.75
N ALA A 132 17.52 2.43 -12.92
CA ALA A 132 16.11 2.65 -12.59
C ALA A 132 15.87 4.00 -11.91
N HIS A 133 14.65 4.53 -12.03
CA HIS A 133 14.25 5.79 -11.41
C HIS A 133 14.21 5.65 -9.88
N ASP A 134 14.53 6.74 -9.19
CA ASP A 134 14.56 6.80 -7.72
C ASP A 134 13.16 6.79 -7.07
N ILE A 135 12.09 6.50 -7.83
CA ILE A 135 10.72 6.47 -7.30
C ILE A 135 10.55 5.32 -6.32
N ILE A 136 11.28 4.22 -6.53
CA ILE A 136 11.45 3.17 -5.53
C ILE A 136 12.64 3.54 -4.63
N GLY A 137 13.87 3.60 -5.17
CA GLY A 137 15.03 4.10 -4.43
C GLY A 137 15.22 3.39 -3.08
N ASP A 138 15.24 4.17 -2.01
CA ASP A 138 15.40 3.71 -0.62
C ASP A 138 14.19 2.95 -0.03
N ARG A 139 13.05 2.95 -0.73
CA ARG A 139 11.84 2.18 -0.39
C ARG A 139 11.99 0.68 -0.66
N ALA A 140 12.97 0.27 -1.48
CA ALA A 140 13.27 -1.14 -1.68
C ALA A 140 14.12 -1.71 -0.54
N TRP A 141 13.79 -2.93 -0.13
CA TRP A 141 14.55 -3.66 0.89
C TRP A 141 15.99 -4.00 0.46
N ALA A 142 16.17 -4.29 -0.83
CA ALA A 142 17.44 -4.68 -1.43
C ALA A 142 17.39 -4.52 -2.96
N GLN A 143 18.47 -4.92 -3.64
CA GLN A 143 18.60 -4.89 -5.10
C GLN A 143 18.57 -6.29 -5.74
N ASP A 144 18.20 -7.32 -4.97
CA ASP A 144 18.01 -8.68 -5.48
C ASP A 144 16.64 -9.26 -5.04
N PRO A 145 16.00 -10.09 -5.87
CA PRO A 145 14.64 -10.56 -5.59
C PRO A 145 14.50 -11.43 -4.34
N ALA A 146 15.51 -12.25 -4.03
CA ALA A 146 15.45 -13.19 -2.91
C ALA A 146 15.46 -12.45 -1.57
N THR A 147 16.32 -11.44 -1.43
CA THR A 147 16.36 -10.60 -0.24
C THR A 147 15.10 -9.76 -0.09
N VAL A 148 14.59 -9.17 -1.19
CA VAL A 148 13.32 -8.42 -1.17
C VAL A 148 12.16 -9.30 -0.74
N ALA A 149 12.07 -10.54 -1.22
CA ALA A 149 11.05 -11.49 -0.79
C ALA A 149 11.14 -11.81 0.71
N GLN A 150 12.35 -12.06 1.24
CA GLN A 150 12.53 -12.40 2.65
C GLN A 150 12.20 -11.25 3.59
N LEU A 151 12.71 -10.04 3.30
CA LEU A 151 12.49 -8.86 4.15
C LEU A 151 11.07 -8.32 4.00
N GLY A 152 10.54 -8.28 2.78
CA GLY A 152 9.13 -7.94 2.54
C GLY A 152 8.18 -8.87 3.29
N ARG A 153 8.43 -10.19 3.28
CA ARG A 153 7.63 -11.14 4.07
C ARG A 153 7.73 -10.84 5.58
N ALA A 154 8.92 -10.55 6.09
CA ALA A 154 9.08 -10.22 7.49
C ALA A 154 8.28 -8.96 7.91
N ALA A 155 8.23 -7.94 7.05
CA ALA A 155 7.44 -6.74 7.28
C ALA A 155 5.94 -7.06 7.30
N ALA A 156 5.46 -7.80 6.30
CA ALA A 156 4.07 -8.24 6.21
C ALA A 156 3.65 -9.12 7.41
N GLU A 157 4.52 -10.03 7.84
CA GLU A 157 4.34 -10.84 9.03
C GLU A 157 4.24 -9.99 10.31
N GLY A 158 5.09 -8.97 10.44
CA GLY A 158 5.05 -8.04 11.56
C GLY A 158 3.75 -7.25 11.63
N LEU A 159 3.28 -6.75 10.48
CA LEU A 159 2.00 -6.06 10.36
C LEU A 159 0.83 -6.97 10.76
N LEU A 160 0.76 -8.16 10.19
CA LEU A 160 -0.30 -9.15 10.47
C LEU A 160 -0.36 -9.52 11.94
N ALA A 161 0.79 -9.79 12.56
CA ALA A 161 0.88 -10.11 13.98
C ALA A 161 0.38 -8.97 14.88
N GLY A 162 0.51 -7.71 14.43
CA GLY A 162 -0.06 -6.51 15.08
C GLY A 162 -1.52 -6.23 14.75
N GLY A 163 -2.15 -7.05 13.92
CA GLY A 163 -3.55 -6.89 13.53
C GLY A 163 -3.77 -5.84 12.44
N VAL A 164 -2.76 -5.54 11.62
CA VAL A 164 -2.86 -4.67 10.45
C VAL A 164 -2.60 -5.49 9.19
N LEU A 165 -3.45 -5.36 8.17
CA LEU A 165 -3.25 -6.08 6.92
C LEU A 165 -2.17 -5.42 6.06
N PRO A 166 -1.23 -6.20 5.51
CA PRO A 166 -0.25 -5.71 4.55
C PRO A 166 -0.84 -5.70 3.13
N VAL A 167 -0.39 -4.73 2.33
CA VAL A 167 -0.62 -4.66 0.88
C VAL A 167 0.73 -4.74 0.16
N ILE A 168 0.98 -5.83 -0.56
CA ILE A 168 2.19 -5.92 -1.39
C ILE A 168 2.07 -5.00 -2.61
N LYS A 169 3.10 -4.21 -2.89
CA LYS A 169 3.09 -3.24 -3.99
C LYS A 169 4.46 -3.05 -4.66
N HIS A 170 4.53 -2.63 -5.92
CA HIS A 170 3.43 -2.38 -6.85
C HIS A 170 3.37 -3.52 -7.87
N VAL A 171 2.35 -4.39 -7.80
CA VAL A 171 2.31 -5.64 -8.58
C VAL A 171 2.14 -5.34 -10.08
N PRO A 172 2.92 -5.97 -11.00
CA PRO A 172 3.88 -7.02 -10.75
C PRO A 172 5.33 -6.52 -10.64
N GLY A 173 5.55 -5.20 -10.56
CA GLY A 173 6.85 -4.58 -10.30
C GLY A 173 6.90 -3.13 -10.77
N HIS A 174 7.67 -2.31 -10.08
CA HIS A 174 7.99 -0.93 -10.47
C HIS A 174 9.50 -0.66 -10.40
N GLY A 175 10.27 -1.56 -9.77
CA GLY A 175 11.71 -1.38 -9.55
C GLY A 175 12.55 -1.20 -10.82
N ARG A 176 12.10 -1.67 -11.98
CA ARG A 176 12.77 -1.48 -13.27
C ARG A 176 12.33 -0.24 -14.06
N ALA A 177 11.31 0.47 -13.60
CA ALA A 177 10.83 1.64 -14.32
C ALA A 177 11.91 2.74 -14.35
N PHE A 178 12.04 3.40 -15.50
CA PHE A 178 12.94 4.54 -15.70
C PHE A 178 12.25 5.90 -15.50
N ALA A 179 10.98 5.89 -15.07
CA ALA A 179 10.19 7.09 -14.85
C ALA A 179 9.31 6.98 -13.59
N ASP A 180 8.93 8.13 -13.05
CA ASP A 180 7.99 8.26 -11.93
C ASP A 180 6.54 8.27 -12.42
N SER A 181 5.74 7.29 -12.01
CA SER A 181 4.32 7.15 -12.36
C SER A 181 3.43 8.29 -11.86
N HIS A 182 3.89 9.11 -10.92
CA HIS A 182 3.17 10.34 -10.51
C HIS A 182 3.27 11.44 -11.58
N LYS A 183 4.28 11.38 -12.46
CA LYS A 183 4.60 12.44 -13.43
C LYS A 183 4.29 12.03 -14.86
N GLU A 184 4.66 10.82 -15.24
CA GLU A 184 4.47 10.29 -16.59
C GLU A 184 4.28 8.76 -16.57
N LEU A 185 3.79 8.18 -17.65
CA LEU A 185 3.54 6.74 -17.75
C LEU A 185 4.86 5.97 -17.97
N PRO A 186 5.34 5.16 -17.01
CA PRO A 186 6.57 4.41 -17.18
C PRO A 186 6.35 3.21 -18.12
N VAL A 187 7.34 2.95 -18.97
CA VAL A 187 7.34 1.84 -19.93
C VAL A 187 8.56 0.95 -19.69
N VAL A 188 8.31 -0.35 -19.53
CA VAL A 188 9.33 -1.38 -19.34
C VAL A 188 9.41 -2.27 -20.57
N HIS A 189 10.62 -2.36 -21.13
CA HIS A 189 10.93 -3.08 -22.37
C HIS A 189 11.56 -4.46 -22.17
N ALA A 190 11.82 -4.86 -20.92
CA ALA A 190 12.35 -6.18 -20.61
C ALA A 190 11.42 -7.29 -21.13
N ASP A 191 12.02 -8.41 -21.57
CA ASP A 191 11.28 -9.60 -21.97
C ASP A 191 10.63 -10.30 -20.77
N LEU A 192 9.71 -11.22 -21.07
CA LEU A 192 8.93 -11.90 -20.03
C LEU A 192 9.78 -12.80 -19.13
N GLU A 193 10.85 -13.41 -19.65
CA GLU A 193 11.75 -14.28 -18.87
C GLU A 193 12.53 -13.46 -17.82
N THR A 194 13.06 -12.31 -18.23
CA THR A 194 13.74 -11.35 -17.37
C THR A 194 12.78 -10.84 -16.28
N LEU A 195 11.58 -10.42 -16.67
CA LEU A 195 10.58 -9.94 -15.73
C LEU A 195 10.17 -11.04 -14.74
N ASP A 196 9.99 -12.27 -15.22
CA ASP A 196 9.54 -13.39 -14.39
C ASP A 196 10.59 -13.86 -13.38
N GLY A 197 11.86 -13.89 -13.80
CA GLY A 197 12.99 -14.26 -12.95
C GLY A 197 13.40 -13.19 -11.94
N TRP A 198 13.03 -11.93 -12.19
CA TRP A 198 13.50 -10.79 -11.40
C TRP A 198 12.36 -10.00 -10.75
N ASP A 199 11.65 -9.20 -11.54
CA ASP A 199 10.64 -8.24 -11.08
C ASP A 199 9.46 -8.95 -10.40
N PHE A 200 9.03 -10.09 -10.94
CA PHE A 200 7.83 -10.81 -10.49
C PHE A 200 8.11 -11.76 -9.33
N ALA A 201 9.37 -12.15 -9.14
CA ALA A 201 9.76 -13.19 -8.20
C ALA A 201 9.34 -12.89 -6.74
N PRO A 202 9.48 -11.65 -6.20
CA PRO A 202 9.02 -11.34 -4.85
C PRO A 202 7.50 -11.43 -4.71
N PHE A 203 6.75 -10.99 -5.72
CA PHE A 203 5.29 -11.07 -5.71
C PHE A 203 4.78 -12.50 -5.78
N ARG A 204 5.44 -13.37 -6.54
CA ARG A 204 5.15 -14.81 -6.57
C ARG A 204 5.41 -15.46 -5.20
N ALA A 205 6.50 -15.10 -4.54
CA ALA A 205 6.86 -15.60 -3.20
C ALA A 205 5.91 -15.11 -2.08
N LEU A 206 5.18 -14.02 -2.31
CA LEU A 206 4.19 -13.44 -1.40
C LEU A 206 2.77 -13.50 -1.99
N SER A 207 2.51 -14.44 -2.90
CA SER A 207 1.21 -14.59 -3.57
C SER A 207 0.06 -14.99 -2.62
N ASP A 208 0.42 -15.49 -1.43
CA ASP A 208 -0.47 -15.79 -0.31
C ASP A 208 -0.90 -14.54 0.49
N MET A 209 -0.38 -13.34 0.22
CA MET A 209 -0.76 -12.12 0.94
C MET A 209 -2.24 -11.74 0.70
N PRO A 210 -2.92 -11.10 1.68
CA PRO A 210 -4.35 -10.81 1.56
C PRO A 210 -4.67 -9.75 0.51
N LEU A 211 -3.77 -8.77 0.34
CA LEU A 211 -4.00 -7.58 -0.47
C LEU A 211 -2.77 -7.28 -1.35
N ALA A 212 -3.03 -6.80 -2.55
CA ALA A 212 -2.02 -6.35 -3.51
C ALA A 212 -2.47 -5.07 -4.21
N MET A 213 -1.54 -4.18 -4.51
CA MET A 213 -1.77 -2.93 -5.24
C MET A 213 -1.05 -2.97 -6.59
N THR A 214 -1.75 -2.68 -7.70
CA THR A 214 -1.16 -2.76 -9.05
C THR A 214 -0.27 -1.57 -9.38
N ALA A 215 0.80 -1.77 -10.15
CA ALA A 215 1.60 -0.68 -10.71
C ALA A 215 0.94 0.00 -11.93
N HIS A 216 1.01 1.33 -12.00
CA HIS A 216 0.71 2.08 -13.23
C HIS A 216 1.91 2.07 -14.20
N VAL A 217 2.34 0.88 -14.64
CA VAL A 217 3.50 0.68 -15.51
C VAL A 217 3.11 -0.16 -16.73
N VAL A 218 3.55 0.26 -17.92
CA VAL A 218 3.38 -0.51 -19.16
C VAL A 218 4.50 -1.54 -19.28
N PHE A 219 4.15 -2.82 -19.30
CA PHE A 219 5.09 -3.91 -19.59
C PHE A 219 4.89 -4.38 -21.01
N THR A 220 5.79 -3.99 -21.92
CA THR A 220 5.61 -4.27 -23.36
C THR A 220 5.61 -5.76 -23.72
N ALA A 221 6.19 -6.60 -22.87
CA ALA A 221 6.14 -8.06 -23.00
C ALA A 221 4.79 -8.67 -22.61
N ILE A 222 3.95 -7.95 -21.84
CA ILE A 222 2.62 -8.39 -21.40
C ILE A 222 1.54 -7.73 -22.27
N ASP A 223 1.52 -6.39 -22.24
CA ASP A 223 0.54 -5.59 -22.94
C ASP A 223 1.11 -4.21 -23.27
N LYS A 224 1.27 -3.93 -24.57
CA LYS A 224 1.81 -2.66 -25.06
C LYS A 224 0.78 -1.52 -25.02
N LYS A 225 -0.51 -1.84 -24.81
CA LYS A 225 -1.59 -0.86 -24.97
C LYS A 225 -1.86 -0.01 -23.73
N GLY A 226 -1.47 -0.48 -22.55
CA GLY A 226 -1.79 0.21 -21.31
C GLY A 226 -1.07 -0.38 -20.11
N PRO A 227 -1.09 0.34 -18.98
CA PRO A 227 -0.42 -0.09 -17.76
C PRO A 227 -1.05 -1.34 -17.16
N ALA A 228 -0.32 -2.01 -16.26
CA ALA A 228 -0.76 -3.23 -15.61
C ALA A 228 -2.15 -3.10 -14.95
N THR A 229 -2.44 -1.94 -14.34
CA THR A 229 -3.74 -1.63 -13.71
C THR A 229 -4.95 -1.76 -14.63
N THR A 230 -4.83 -1.33 -15.89
CA THR A 230 -5.94 -1.36 -16.87
C THR A 230 -5.78 -2.48 -17.91
N SER A 231 -4.75 -3.32 -17.78
CA SER A 231 -4.51 -4.45 -18.67
C SER A 231 -5.10 -5.75 -18.11
N LYS A 232 -6.12 -6.28 -18.80
CA LYS A 232 -6.67 -7.61 -18.51
C LYS A 232 -5.60 -8.71 -18.58
N LYS A 233 -4.59 -8.56 -19.45
CA LYS A 233 -3.49 -9.54 -19.56
C LYS A 233 -2.58 -9.51 -18.34
N ALA A 234 -2.23 -8.31 -17.86
CA ALA A 234 -1.42 -8.16 -16.66
C ALA A 234 -2.15 -8.66 -15.42
N VAL A 235 -3.41 -8.28 -15.21
CA VAL A 235 -4.19 -8.80 -14.07
C VAL A 235 -4.37 -10.32 -14.16
N LYS A 236 -4.62 -10.88 -15.36
CA LYS A 236 -4.65 -12.33 -15.55
C LYS A 236 -3.33 -13.00 -15.17
N LEU A 237 -2.19 -12.41 -15.57
CA LEU A 237 -0.86 -12.88 -15.17
C LEU A 237 -0.69 -12.86 -13.65
N MET A 238 -1.13 -11.80 -12.95
CA MET A 238 -1.10 -11.75 -11.48
C MET A 238 -1.91 -12.88 -10.84
N ARG A 239 -3.11 -13.17 -11.38
CA ARG A 239 -3.98 -14.23 -10.85
C ARG A 239 -3.47 -15.63 -11.11
N GLU A 240 -3.04 -15.89 -12.35
CA GLU A 240 -2.78 -17.26 -12.82
C GLU A 240 -1.31 -17.63 -12.75
N HIS A 241 -0.41 -16.73 -13.18
CA HIS A 241 1.02 -17.01 -13.25
C HIS A 241 1.74 -16.71 -11.93
N LEU A 242 1.42 -15.59 -11.28
CA LEU A 242 1.94 -15.31 -9.93
C LEU A 242 1.18 -16.06 -8.84
N GLY A 243 -0.03 -16.54 -9.14
CA GLY A 243 -0.88 -17.26 -8.20
C GLY A 243 -1.60 -16.39 -7.16
N PHE A 244 -1.68 -15.07 -7.37
CA PHE A 244 -2.24 -14.16 -6.37
C PHE A 244 -3.78 -14.28 -6.27
N SER A 245 -4.25 -14.91 -5.20
CA SER A 245 -5.69 -15.18 -4.98
C SER A 245 -6.40 -14.13 -4.13
N GLY A 246 -5.66 -13.27 -3.41
CA GLY A 246 -6.18 -12.22 -2.52
C GLY A 246 -6.91 -11.09 -3.25
N LEU A 247 -7.23 -10.00 -2.56
CA LEU A 247 -7.86 -8.84 -3.18
C LEU A 247 -6.81 -7.97 -3.91
N ILE A 248 -7.09 -7.59 -5.15
CA ILE A 248 -6.26 -6.65 -5.93
C ILE A 248 -6.95 -5.29 -5.97
N MET A 249 -6.26 -4.26 -5.50
CA MET A 249 -6.66 -2.87 -5.66
C MET A 249 -5.78 -2.16 -6.69
N THR A 250 -6.29 -1.07 -7.26
CA THR A 250 -5.46 -0.16 -8.05
C THR A 250 -4.52 0.63 -7.15
N ASP A 251 -3.42 1.13 -7.70
CA ASP A 251 -2.79 2.35 -7.18
C ASP A 251 -3.70 3.57 -7.50
N ASP A 252 -3.32 4.76 -7.06
CA ASP A 252 -4.20 5.92 -7.10
C ASP A 252 -4.61 6.35 -8.52
N LEU A 253 -5.92 6.32 -8.80
CA LEU A 253 -6.48 6.73 -10.08
C LEU A 253 -6.20 8.20 -10.43
N SER A 254 -5.85 9.05 -9.47
CA SER A 254 -5.49 10.46 -9.71
C SER A 254 -4.11 10.65 -10.32
N MET A 255 -3.26 9.62 -10.29
CA MET A 255 -1.93 9.67 -10.89
C MET A 255 -1.97 9.87 -12.41
N LYS A 256 -0.99 10.62 -12.92
CA LYS A 256 -0.91 11.03 -14.34
C LYS A 256 -0.60 9.89 -15.31
N ALA A 257 -0.21 8.72 -14.80
CA ALA A 257 0.07 7.55 -15.61
C ALA A 257 -1.19 6.94 -16.27
N LEU A 258 -2.39 7.25 -15.79
CA LEU A 258 -3.63 6.79 -16.41
C LEU A 258 -4.24 7.86 -17.31
N THR A 259 -4.84 7.42 -18.42
CA THR A 259 -5.52 8.29 -19.40
C THR A 259 -7.04 8.23 -19.26
N GLY A 260 -7.74 9.25 -19.74
CA GLY A 260 -9.21 9.31 -19.72
C GLY A 260 -9.75 9.95 -18.44
N SER A 261 -11.09 10.06 -18.37
CA SER A 261 -11.78 10.57 -17.19
C SER A 261 -11.65 9.63 -16.00
N PHE A 262 -11.92 10.12 -14.79
CA PHE A 262 -11.92 9.28 -13.58
C PHE A 262 -12.88 8.09 -13.67
N ARG A 263 -14.04 8.32 -14.30
CA ARG A 263 -14.99 7.26 -14.63
C ARG A 263 -14.36 6.20 -15.53
N ASP A 264 -13.75 6.61 -16.65
CA ASP A 264 -13.11 5.69 -17.61
C ASP A 264 -12.00 4.86 -16.94
N ARG A 265 -11.20 5.50 -16.08
CA ARG A 265 -10.11 4.84 -15.33
C ARG A 265 -10.64 3.79 -14.38
N ALA A 266 -11.71 4.10 -13.65
CA ALA A 266 -12.36 3.17 -12.74
C ALA A 266 -12.97 1.98 -13.50
N GLU A 267 -13.75 2.24 -14.55
CA GLU A 267 -14.37 1.21 -15.38
C GLU A 267 -13.30 0.30 -16.03
N ALA A 268 -12.23 0.88 -16.58
CA ALA A 268 -11.16 0.13 -17.22
C ALA A 268 -10.42 -0.78 -16.23
N SER A 269 -10.12 -0.28 -15.03
CA SER A 269 -9.42 -1.04 -13.99
C SER A 269 -10.25 -2.22 -13.47
N LEU A 270 -11.54 -2.00 -13.18
CA LEU A 270 -12.46 -3.06 -12.78
C LEU A 270 -12.66 -4.09 -13.91
N LYS A 271 -12.75 -3.63 -15.16
CA LYS A 271 -12.86 -4.51 -16.35
C LYS A 271 -11.59 -5.32 -16.61
N ALA A 272 -10.41 -4.79 -16.26
CA ALA A 272 -9.15 -5.53 -16.31
C ALA A 272 -9.11 -6.67 -15.29
N GLY A 273 -9.81 -6.50 -14.15
CA GLY A 273 -9.99 -7.54 -13.13
C GLY A 273 -9.48 -7.14 -11.74
N CYS A 274 -9.16 -5.87 -11.51
CA CYS A 274 -9.01 -5.32 -10.16
C CYS A 274 -10.33 -5.50 -9.40
N ASP A 275 -10.25 -5.81 -8.11
CA ASP A 275 -11.43 -6.06 -7.29
C ASP A 275 -12.02 -4.75 -6.73
N VAL A 276 -11.15 -3.77 -6.43
CA VAL A 276 -11.52 -2.41 -5.99
C VAL A 276 -10.59 -1.37 -6.61
N VAL A 277 -11.06 -0.13 -6.70
CA VAL A 277 -10.26 1.02 -7.17
C VAL A 277 -9.96 1.98 -6.03
N LEU A 278 -8.84 2.70 -6.13
CA LEU A 278 -8.35 3.63 -5.14
C LEU A 278 -8.32 5.05 -5.71
N HIS A 279 -8.94 6.02 -5.04
CA HIS A 279 -8.82 7.45 -5.35
C HIS A 279 -8.43 8.22 -4.09
N CYS A 280 -7.27 8.86 -4.11
CA CYS A 280 -6.56 9.20 -2.87
C CYS A 280 -6.63 10.66 -2.43
N ASN A 281 -6.79 11.62 -3.34
CA ASN A 281 -6.56 13.04 -3.03
C ASN A 281 -7.71 13.70 -2.22
N GLY A 282 -8.88 13.06 -2.15
CA GLY A 282 -10.05 13.58 -1.42
C GLY A 282 -10.79 14.70 -2.14
N ASP A 283 -10.56 14.91 -3.44
CA ASP A 283 -11.36 15.82 -4.25
C ASP A 283 -12.75 15.23 -4.51
N LEU A 284 -13.80 15.93 -4.05
CA LEU A 284 -15.16 15.42 -4.07
C LEU A 284 -15.74 15.26 -5.49
N ASP A 285 -15.38 16.12 -6.43
CA ASP A 285 -15.90 16.03 -7.79
C ASP A 285 -15.23 14.88 -8.55
N GLU A 286 -13.94 14.66 -8.32
CA GLU A 286 -13.26 13.47 -8.82
C GLU A 286 -13.83 12.18 -8.20
N MET A 287 -14.07 12.17 -6.88
CA MET A 287 -14.69 11.03 -6.19
C MET A 287 -16.06 10.67 -6.77
N ARG A 288 -16.89 11.68 -7.07
CA ARG A 288 -18.19 11.49 -7.76
C ARG A 288 -18.01 10.87 -9.14
N ALA A 289 -17.06 11.38 -9.94
CA ALA A 289 -16.76 10.82 -11.25
C ALA A 289 -16.26 9.36 -11.17
N VAL A 290 -15.44 9.02 -10.17
CA VAL A 290 -15.06 7.62 -9.88
C VAL A 290 -16.30 6.80 -9.53
N ALA A 291 -17.17 7.29 -8.65
CA ALA A 291 -18.37 6.57 -8.20
C ALA A 291 -19.32 6.21 -9.35
N GLU A 292 -19.42 7.05 -10.39
CA GLU A 292 -20.18 6.73 -11.61
C GLU A 292 -19.63 5.52 -12.38
N GLY A 293 -18.31 5.31 -12.33
CA GLY A 293 -17.63 4.20 -12.99
C GLY A 293 -17.50 2.94 -12.13
N VAL A 294 -17.85 3.03 -10.85
CA VAL A 294 -17.70 1.93 -9.90
C VAL A 294 -19.03 1.22 -9.68
N GLY A 295 -18.98 -0.11 -9.82
CA GLY A 295 -20.10 -0.98 -9.48
C GLY A 295 -20.10 -1.42 -8.02
N LYS A 296 -21.14 -2.19 -7.66
CA LYS A 296 -21.19 -2.91 -6.37
C LYS A 296 -20.04 -3.90 -6.27
N LEU A 297 -19.40 -3.95 -5.10
CA LEU A 297 -18.47 -5.02 -4.76
C LEU A 297 -19.25 -6.34 -4.62
N LYS A 298 -19.05 -7.28 -5.55
CA LYS A 298 -19.85 -8.52 -5.63
C LYS A 298 -19.06 -9.73 -6.14
N GLY A 299 -19.65 -10.91 -6.02
CA GLY A 299 -19.14 -12.13 -6.65
C GLY A 299 -17.79 -12.59 -6.09
N LYS A 300 -16.77 -12.74 -6.94
CA LYS A 300 -15.42 -13.15 -6.50
C LYS A 300 -14.69 -12.00 -5.78
N ALA A 301 -14.89 -10.76 -6.22
CA ALA A 301 -14.26 -9.59 -5.60
C ALA A 301 -14.74 -9.39 -4.15
N ALA A 302 -16.04 -9.49 -3.89
CA ALA A 302 -16.59 -9.44 -2.52
C ALA A 302 -16.03 -10.56 -1.62
N ARG A 303 -15.99 -11.80 -2.11
CA ARG A 303 -15.41 -12.92 -1.36
C ARG A 303 -13.94 -12.71 -1.01
N ARG A 304 -13.14 -12.13 -1.93
CA ARG A 304 -11.75 -11.77 -1.67
C ARG A 304 -11.62 -10.65 -0.65
N ALA A 305 -12.47 -9.64 -0.72
CA ALA A 305 -12.53 -8.56 0.26
C ALA A 305 -12.84 -9.08 1.66
N GLU A 306 -13.88 -9.91 1.79
CA GLU A 306 -14.26 -10.57 3.05
C GLU A 306 -13.13 -11.47 3.57
N THR A 307 -12.51 -12.27 2.70
CA THR A 307 -11.38 -13.14 3.06
C THR A 307 -10.17 -12.32 3.51
N ALA A 308 -9.89 -11.19 2.88
CA ALA A 308 -8.80 -10.30 3.27
C ALA A 308 -9.04 -9.72 4.67
N LEU A 309 -10.23 -9.14 4.92
CA LEU A 309 -10.59 -8.60 6.23
C LEU A 309 -10.62 -9.66 7.34
N ALA A 310 -11.00 -10.90 7.01
CA ALA A 310 -10.96 -12.03 7.95
C ALA A 310 -9.53 -12.40 8.40
N ARG A 311 -8.48 -11.88 7.74
CA ARG A 311 -7.09 -12.08 8.18
C ARG A 311 -6.62 -11.05 9.20
N ILE A 312 -7.43 -10.06 9.56
CA ILE A 312 -7.12 -9.14 10.65
C ILE A 312 -7.07 -9.93 11.96
N VAL A 313 -5.88 -10.02 12.54
CA VAL A 313 -5.68 -10.66 13.84
C VAL A 313 -6.25 -9.75 14.94
N ARG A 314 -7.28 -10.24 15.63
CA ARG A 314 -7.93 -9.51 16.73
C ARG A 314 -7.13 -9.66 18.03
N ASP A 315 -6.78 -10.89 18.37
CA ASP A 315 -5.89 -11.23 19.48
C ASP A 315 -4.44 -11.19 19.00
N VAL A 316 -3.86 -9.99 19.03
CA VAL A 316 -2.51 -9.72 18.53
C VAL A 316 -1.46 -10.41 19.39
N GLU A 317 -0.30 -10.72 18.79
CA GLU A 317 0.85 -11.17 19.57
C GLU A 317 1.16 -10.14 20.68
N PRO A 318 1.57 -10.54 21.89
CA PRO A 318 2.00 -9.59 22.91
C PRO A 318 3.19 -8.73 22.45
N LEU A 319 3.27 -7.49 22.93
CA LEU A 319 4.37 -6.57 22.64
C LEU A 319 4.61 -5.62 23.82
N GLU A 320 5.73 -5.78 24.50
CA GLU A 320 6.21 -4.79 25.48
C GLU A 320 6.81 -3.61 24.72
N VAL A 321 5.96 -2.61 24.41
CA VAL A 321 6.27 -1.56 23.42
C VAL A 321 7.55 -0.79 23.75
N LEU A 322 7.78 -0.44 25.02
CA LEU A 322 8.97 0.32 25.42
C LEU A 322 10.26 -0.50 25.23
N GLU A 323 10.24 -1.78 25.63
CA GLU A 323 11.38 -2.69 25.44
C GLU A 323 11.62 -2.97 23.95
N ALA A 324 10.56 -3.23 23.19
CA ALA A 324 10.60 -3.45 21.76
C ALA A 324 11.20 -2.25 21.01
N ARG A 325 10.81 -1.02 21.37
CA ARG A 325 11.40 0.22 20.83
C ARG A 325 12.88 0.34 21.20
N GLY A 326 13.24 0.10 22.47
CA GLY A 326 14.64 0.10 22.89
C GLY A 326 15.51 -0.90 22.12
N ARG A 327 15.02 -2.13 21.89
CA ARG A 327 15.69 -3.14 21.06
C ARG A 327 15.80 -2.69 19.61
N PHE A 328 14.73 -2.14 19.05
CA PHE A 328 14.70 -1.63 17.68
C PHE A 328 15.75 -0.53 17.47
N ASP A 329 15.75 0.48 18.34
CA ASP A 329 16.67 1.62 18.28
C ASP A 329 18.13 1.19 18.49
N ALA A 330 18.38 0.24 19.40
CA ALA A 330 19.72 -0.33 19.61
C ALA A 330 20.26 -1.04 18.35
N LEU A 331 19.41 -1.80 17.65
CA LEU A 331 19.80 -2.47 16.41
C LEU A 331 19.97 -1.51 15.22
N MET A 332 19.18 -0.42 15.17
CA MET A 332 19.28 0.58 14.10
C MET A 332 20.49 1.53 14.28
N SER A 333 20.77 1.95 15.51
CA SER A 333 21.83 2.92 15.84
C SER A 333 23.26 2.45 15.58
N GLY A 334 23.48 1.14 15.40
CA GLY A 334 24.81 0.58 15.17
C GLY A 334 25.53 1.15 13.94
N LYS A 335 24.79 1.63 12.92
CA LYS A 335 25.37 2.16 11.66
C LYS A 335 24.57 3.24 10.92
N LEU A 336 23.31 3.53 11.31
CA LEU A 336 22.46 4.55 10.68
C LEU A 336 21.65 5.29 11.76
N ASP A 337 21.79 6.61 11.81
CA ASP A 337 21.10 7.45 12.77
C ASP A 337 19.62 7.58 12.34
N ALA A 338 18.72 6.76 12.90
CA ALA A 338 17.30 6.72 12.54
C ALA A 338 16.62 8.11 12.69
N ALA A 339 17.16 8.97 13.56
CA ALA A 339 16.74 10.35 13.77
C ALA A 339 17.01 11.27 12.56
N LYS A 340 17.95 10.91 11.67
CA LYS A 340 18.35 11.69 10.48
C LYS A 340 17.62 11.29 9.20
N GLY A 341 16.57 10.47 9.28
CA GLY A 341 15.66 10.28 8.14
C GLY A 341 15.14 11.63 7.65
N PRO A 342 14.93 11.81 6.34
CA PRO A 342 14.46 13.08 5.79
C PRO A 342 13.24 13.57 6.56
N ASP A 343 13.07 14.88 6.67
CA ASP A 343 11.80 15.42 7.15
C ASP A 343 10.68 14.79 6.34
N VAL A 344 9.59 14.43 7.02
CA VAL A 344 8.41 13.83 6.41
C VAL A 344 7.98 14.78 5.29
N GLY A 345 8.37 14.46 4.07
CA GLY A 345 8.25 15.37 2.95
C GLY A 345 6.79 15.54 2.58
N GLU A 346 6.45 16.70 2.02
CA GLU A 346 5.16 16.98 1.36
C GLU A 346 4.89 16.04 0.16
N ALA A 347 5.85 15.19 -0.20
CA ALA A 347 5.82 14.30 -1.34
C ALA A 347 4.91 13.10 -1.08
N GLN A 348 3.61 13.36 -1.18
CA GLN A 348 2.52 12.52 -1.68
C GLN A 348 1.27 12.99 -0.96
N ALA A 349 0.77 14.14 -1.42
CA ALA A 349 -0.61 14.54 -1.23
C ALA A 349 -1.55 13.55 -1.92
#